data_AF-A0A2P8E608-F1
#
_entry.id   AF-A0A2P8E608-F1
#
_cell.length_a   1.000
_cell.length_b   1.000
_cell.length_c   1.000
_cell.angle_alpha   90.00
_cell.angle_beta   90.00
_cell.angle_gamma   90.00
#
_symmetry.space_group_name_H-M   'P 1'
#
loop_
_entity.id
_entity.type
_entity.pdbx_description
1 polymer ?
#
loop_
_entity_poly.entity_id
_entity_poly.type
_entity_poly.pdbx_seq_one_letter_code
_entity_poly.pdbx_strand_id
1 'polypeptide(L)' 'MEVIFILIAISLILAGTFLFLFFRAMKGGQFEDSHTPAIRILFDNEQKTKEKKVPSTKSK' A
#
# COMPACT_ATOMS: atom_id res chain seq x y z
N MET A 1 37.90 24.18 -12.33
CA MET A 1 37.90 23.23 -11.20
C MET A 1 36.75 23.48 -10.22
N GLU A 2 36.32 24.73 -10.02
CA GLU A 2 35.23 25.08 -9.11
C GLU A 2 33.85 24.49 -9.48
N VAL A 3 33.54 24.43 -10.78
CA VAL A 3 32.29 23.85 -11.30
C VAL A 3 32.07 22.41 -10.87
N ILE A 4 33.14 21.63 -10.68
CA ILE A 4 33.05 20.22 -10.27
C ILE A 4 32.44 20.12 -8.86
N PHE A 5 32.77 21.03 -7.95
CA PHE A 5 32.21 21.02 -6.60
C PHE A 5 30.70 21.33 -6.60
N ILE A 6 30.26 22.25 -7.46
CA ILE A 6 28.84 22.58 -7.65
C ILE A 6 28.08 21.37 -8.21
N LEU A 7 28.64 20.70 -9.22
CA LEU A 7 28.04 19.50 -9.80
C LEU A 7 27.92 18.35 -8.79
N ILE A 8 28.94 18.16 -7.95
CA ILE A 8 28.90 17.16 -6.87
C ILE A 8 27.78 17.48 -5.88
N ALA A 9 27.65 18.74 -5.45
CA ALA A 9 26.60 19.15 -4.52
C ALA A 9 25.19 18.90 -5.09
N ILE A 10 24.96 19.29 -6.35
CA ILE A 10 23.69 19.06 -7.04
C ILE A 10 23.40 17.56 -7.15
N SER A 11 24.39 16.75 -7.52
CA SER A 11 24.25 15.29 -7.63
C SER A 11 23.87 14.65 -6.29
N LEU A 12 24.52 15.06 -5.18
CA LEU A 12 24.21 14.55 -3.85
C LEU A 12 22.79 14.93 -3.40
N ILE A 13 22.34 16.16 -3.67
CA ILE A 13 20.97 16.58 -3.38
C ILE A 13 19.99 15.73 -4.18
N LEU A 14 20.24 15.54 -5.48
CA LEU A 14 19.36 14.79 -6.37
C LEU A 14 19.25 13.32 -5.94
N ALA A 15 20.39 12.69 -5.63
CA ALA A 15 20.47 11.33 -5.12
C ALA A 15 19.77 11.18 -3.75
N GLY A 16 20.02 12.11 -2.83
CA GLY A 16 19.38 12.12 -1.51
C GLY A 16 17.87 12.27 -1.59
N THR A 17 17.38 13.15 -2.48
CA THR A 17 15.94 13.37 -2.70
C THR A 17 15.29 12.12 -3.30
N PHE A 18 15.93 11.49 -4.28
CA PHE A 18 15.47 10.23 -4.86
C PHE A 18 15.38 9.12 -3.81
N LEU A 19 16.42 8.98 -2.99
CA LEU A 19 16.48 7.98 -1.93
C LEU A 19 15.40 8.21 -0.86
N PHE A 20 15.18 9.46 -0.46
CA PHE A 20 14.12 9.82 0.49
C PHE A 20 12.73 9.47 -0.06
N LEU A 21 12.45 9.83 -1.32
CA LEU A 21 11.18 9.51 -1.98
C LEU A 21 10.99 8.00 -2.13
N PHE A 22 12.05 7.25 -2.43
CA PHE A 22 12.02 5.80 -2.51
C PHE A 22 11.57 5.16 -1.18
N PHE A 23 12.19 5.54 -0.06
CA PHE A 23 11.78 5.04 1.25
C PHE A 23 10.36 5.48 1.63
N ARG A 24 9.96 6.71 1.29
CA ARG A 24 8.58 7.18 1.52
C ARG A 24 7.57 6.33 0.74
N ALA A 25 7.86 6.01 -0.52
CA ALA A 25 7.01 5.18 -1.37
C ALA A 25 6.90 3.75 -0.84
N MET A 26 8.02 3.15 -0.42
CA MET A 26 8.02 1.81 0.18
C MET A 26 7.18 1.71 1.45
N LYS A 27 7.15 2.77 2.26
CA LYS A 27 6.31 2.84 3.47
C LYS A 27 4.81 3.05 3.17
N GLY A 28 4.44 3.37 1.94
CA GLY A 28 3.07 3.70 1.54
C GLY A 28 2.10 2.52 1.44
N GLY A 29 2.45 1.34 1.97
CA GLY A 29 1.54 0.19 1.99
C GLY A 29 1.23 -0.41 0.62
N GLN A 30 2.10 -0.19 -0.39
CA GLN A 30 1.92 -0.78 -1.73
C GLN A 30 1.93 -2.33 -1.68
N PHE A 31 2.46 -2.92 -0.61
CA PHE A 31 2.56 -4.38 -0.43
C PHE A 31 1.41 -4.98 0.41
N GLU A 32 0.44 -4.17 0.84
CA GLU A 32 -0.68 -4.65 1.67
C GLU A 32 -1.65 -5.55 0.88
N ASP A 33 -1.66 -5.47 -0.45
CA ASP A 33 -2.45 -6.37 -1.31
C ASP A 33 -1.69 -7.68 -1.61
N SER A 34 -1.27 -8.36 -0.54
CA SER A 34 -0.58 -9.66 -0.62
C SER A 34 -1.51 -10.82 -1.01
N HIS A 35 -2.83 -10.58 -1.05
CA HIS A 35 -3.82 -11.58 -1.41
C HIS A 35 -4.42 -11.27 -2.78
N THR A 36 -4.06 -12.09 -3.78
CA THR A 36 -4.53 -11.95 -5.15
C THR A 36 -6.06 -11.88 -5.23
N PRO A 37 -6.64 -11.01 -6.08
CA PRO A 37 -8.09 -10.85 -6.21
C PRO A 37 -8.86 -12.17 -6.40
N ALA A 38 -8.28 -13.13 -7.12
CA ALA A 38 -8.88 -14.44 -7.36
C ALA A 38 -9.13 -15.25 -6.07
N ILE A 39 -8.23 -15.15 -5.09
CA ILE A 39 -8.32 -15.90 -3.84
C ILE A 39 -9.34 -15.23 -2.90
N ARG A 40 -9.36 -13.89 -2.86
CA ARG A 40 -10.34 -13.11 -2.07
C ARG A 40 -11.79 -13.47 -2.44
N ILE A 41 -12.07 -13.58 -3.75
CA ILE A 41 -13.42 -13.86 -4.26
C ILE A 41 -13.91 -15.27 -3.86
N LEU A 42 -13.01 -16.25 -3.73
CA LEU A 42 -13.35 -17.60 -3.29
C LEU A 42 -13.84 -17.63 -1.83
N PHE A 43 -13.24 -16.81 -0.97
CA PHE A 43 -13.57 -16.76 0.47
C PHE A 43 -14.63 -15.70 0.84
N ASP A 44 -14.83 -14.67 0.01
CA ASP A 44 -15.88 -13.66 0.19
C ASP A 44 -17.30 -14.26 0.14
N ASN A 45 -17.48 -15.36 -0.59
CA ASN A 45 -18.76 -16.05 -0.71
C ASN A 45 -19.11 -16.89 0.54
N GLU A 46 -18.11 -17.35 1.30
CA GLU A 46 -18.34 -18.09 2.56
C GLU A 46 -18.75 -17.16 3.71
N GLN A 47 -18.16 -15.96 3.80
CA GLN A 47 -18.44 -15.02 4.89
C GLN A 47 -19.87 -14.43 4.80
N LYS A 48 -20.36 -14.12 3.60
CA LYS A 48 -21.73 -13.60 3.39
C LYS A 48 -22.84 -14.60 3.80
N THR A 49 -22.52 -15.89 3.87
CA THR A 49 -23.48 -16.92 4.30
C THR A 49 -23.62 -16.99 5.82
N LYS A 50 -22.59 -16.57 6.59
CA LYS A 50 -22.63 -16.58 8.05
C LYS A 50 -23.29 -15.34 8.66
N GLU A 51 -23.20 -14.18 8.01
CA GLU A 51 -23.83 -12.94 8.50
C GLU A 51 -25.35 -12.87 8.25
N LYS A 52 -25.89 -13.67 7.32
CA LYS A 52 -27.34 -13.71 7.03
C LYS A 52 -28.20 -14.47 8.06
N LYS A 53 -27.65 -14.91 9.21
CA LYS A 53 -28.39 -15.64 10.25
C LYS A 53 -28.69 -14.85 11.52
N VAL A 54 -28.97 -13.54 11.42
CA VAL A 54 -29.73 -12.85 12.47
C VAL A 54 -30.78 -11.93 11.84
N PRO A 55 -32.04 -12.36 11.69
CA PRO A 55 -33.14 -11.44 11.61
C PRO A 55 -33.54 -11.05 13.03
N SER A 56 -33.19 -9.83 13.41
CA SER A 56 -33.86 -9.11 14.48
C SER A 56 -35.34 -8.88 14.08
N THR A 57 -36.22 -9.16 15.05
CA THR A 57 -37.54 -8.52 15.23
C THR A 57 -38.71 -8.93 14.30
N LYS A 58 -39.61 -9.77 14.82
CA LYS A 58 -40.98 -9.39 15.21
C LYS A 58 -41.71 -10.58 15.84
N SER A 59 -41.80 -10.55 17.17
CA SER A 59 -42.76 -11.33 17.95
C SER A 59 -44.16 -10.75 17.68
N LYS A 60 -45.07 -11.61 17.23
CA LYS A 60 -46.52 -11.42 17.29
C LYS A 60 -47.09 -12.68 17.94
#